data_AF-A0A849PPH5-F1
#
_entry.id   AF-A0A849PPH5-F1
#
_cell.length_a   1.000
_cell.length_b   1.000
_cell.length_c   1.000
_cell.angle_alpha   90.00
_cell.angle_beta   90.00
_cell.angle_gamma   90.00
#
_symmetry.space_group_name_H-M   'P 1'
#
loop_
_entity.id
_entity.type
_entity.pdbx_description
1 polymer ?
#
loop_
_entity_poly.entity_id
_entity_poly.type
_entity_poly.pdbx_seq_one_letter_code
_entity_poly.pdbx_strand_id
1 'polypeptide(L)'
;MTRAYQCANVPGPHLGKVATSASVASAIKRAERPVLIVGSDLRHLDWAINLAKERNIPIVATAHVAGAMREKGVRPDREMGAIEITNLLKSLEWGGVRGEGQHDLAIFTDVLYYLEAQMLSALKHFAPHIKTIS
;
A
#
# COMPACT_ATOMS: atom_id res chain seq x y z
N MET A 1 -6.69 21.27 0.17
CA MET A 1 -8.16 21.05 0.14
C MET A 1 -8.39 19.63 -0.34
N THR A 2 -9.10 18.79 0.40
CA THR A 2 -9.45 17.42 -0.06
C THR A 2 -10.74 17.48 -0.88
N ARG A 3 -10.71 16.95 -2.10
CA ARG A 3 -11.89 16.84 -2.98
C ARG A 3 -12.03 15.38 -3.41
N ALA A 4 -13.27 14.88 -3.45
CA ALA A 4 -13.55 13.57 -4.02
C ALA A 4 -13.18 13.55 -5.51
N TYR A 5 -12.59 12.45 -5.97
CA TYR A 5 -12.21 12.27 -7.38
C TYR A 5 -13.41 12.32 -8.32
N GLN A 6 -14.51 11.66 -7.94
CA GLN A 6 -15.79 11.72 -8.64
C GLN A 6 -16.72 12.75 -8.01
N CYS A 7 -17.46 13.47 -8.85
CA CYS A 7 -18.51 14.37 -8.38
C CYS A 7 -19.56 13.58 -7.58
N ALA A 8 -20.01 14.15 -6.45
CA ALA A 8 -20.98 13.53 -5.54
C ALA A 8 -20.58 12.18 -4.91
N ASN A 9 -19.30 11.77 -4.99
CA ASN A 9 -18.84 10.58 -4.28
C ASN A 9 -18.60 10.89 -2.79
N VAL A 10 -19.47 10.37 -1.93
CA VAL A 10 -19.38 10.48 -0.47
C VAL A 10 -19.20 9.08 0.12
N PRO A 11 -17.97 8.64 0.45
CA PRO A 11 -17.68 7.26 0.85
C PRO A 11 -18.03 6.96 2.33
N GLY A 12 -18.86 7.80 2.96
CA GLY A 12 -19.26 7.71 4.36
C GLY A 12 -18.57 8.71 5.28
N PRO A 13 -18.89 8.67 6.59
CA PRO A 13 -18.44 9.68 7.57
C PRO A 13 -16.96 9.53 7.95
N HIS A 14 -16.36 8.35 7.79
CA HIS A 14 -14.96 8.09 8.10
C HIS A 14 -14.10 8.23 6.84
N LEU A 15 -13.38 9.34 6.77
CA LEU A 15 -12.47 9.70 5.68
C LEU A 15 -11.00 9.60 6.10
N GLY A 16 -10.12 9.45 5.11
CA GLY A 16 -8.68 9.57 5.30
C GLY A 16 -8.31 10.97 5.81
N LYS A 17 -7.34 11.03 6.72
CA LYS A 17 -6.84 12.30 7.26
C LYS A 17 -5.68 12.77 6.40
N VAL A 18 -5.69 14.05 6.04
CA VAL A 18 -4.52 14.69 5.40
C VAL A 18 -3.37 14.70 6.40
N ALA A 19 -2.25 14.11 6.01
CA ALA A 19 -1.06 13.98 6.83
C ALA A 19 0.08 14.85 6.26
N THR A 20 0.93 15.37 7.12
CA THR A 20 2.18 16.03 6.69
C THR A 20 3.25 14.98 6.40
N SER A 21 4.22 15.31 5.55
CA SER A 21 5.34 14.40 5.24
C SER A 21 6.08 13.94 6.50
N ALA A 22 6.24 14.82 7.49
CA ALA A 22 6.85 14.48 8.77
C ALA A 22 6.03 13.43 9.55
N SER A 23 4.70 13.56 9.56
CA SER A 23 3.82 12.60 10.23
C SER A 23 3.78 11.24 9.51
N VAL A 24 3.78 11.23 8.18
CA VAL A 24 3.89 10.02 7.35
C VAL A 24 5.22 9.32 7.60
N ALA A 25 6.34 10.05 7.53
CA ALA A 25 7.66 9.49 7.80
C ALA A 25 7.76 8.93 9.23
N SER A 26 7.17 9.59 10.22
CA SER A 26 7.11 9.10 11.59
C SER A 26 6.24 7.84 11.71
N ALA A 27 5.13 7.73 10.98
CA ALA A 27 4.31 6.52 10.93
C ALA A 27 5.08 5.35 10.33
N ILE A 28 5.76 5.55 9.19
CA ILE A 28 6.58 4.52 8.54
C ILE A 28 7.72 4.06 9.46
N LYS A 29 8.39 4.99 10.16
CA LYS A 29 9.47 4.66 11.11
C LYS A 29 9.02 3.85 12.33
N ARG A 30 7.75 4.00 12.74
CA ARG A 30 7.19 3.31 13.91
C ARG A 30 6.53 1.97 13.56
N ALA A 31 6.22 1.75 12.29
CA ALA A 31 5.61 0.50 11.86
C ALA A 31 6.59 -0.66 12.08
N GLU A 32 6.10 -1.74 12.67
CA GLU A 32 6.90 -2.93 12.94
C GLU A 32 7.09 -3.77 11.68
N ARG A 33 6.02 -3.91 10.89
CA ARG A 33 5.98 -4.72 9.67
C ARG A 33 5.23 -3.96 8.57
N PRO A 34 5.78 -2.85 8.06
CA PRO A 34 5.20 -2.17 6.92
C PRO A 34 5.25 -3.04 5.65
N VAL A 35 4.35 -2.79 4.71
CA VAL A 35 4.38 -3.34 3.35
C VAL A 35 4.13 -2.23 2.34
N LEU A 36 4.88 -2.27 1.23
CA LEU A 36 4.73 -1.34 0.13
C LEU A 36 4.02 -2.03 -1.04
N ILE A 37 2.89 -1.48 -1.46
CA ILE A 37 2.04 -2.03 -2.52
C ILE A 37 2.11 -1.05 -3.69
N VAL A 38 2.75 -1.49 -4.78
CA VAL A 38 3.02 -0.64 -5.94
C VAL A 38 2.08 -1.01 -7.08
N GLY A 39 1.38 -0.01 -7.59
CA GLY A 39 0.41 -0.11 -8.67
C GLY A 39 0.96 0.25 -10.05
N SER A 40 0.07 0.15 -11.05
CA SER A 40 0.38 0.23 -12.47
C SER A 40 0.79 1.61 -13.02
N ASP A 41 0.71 2.69 -12.24
CA ASP A 41 0.96 4.06 -12.73
C ASP A 41 2.46 4.39 -12.82
N LEU A 42 3.31 3.68 -12.07
CA LEU A 42 4.79 3.78 -12.08
C LEU A 42 5.41 5.16 -11.81
N ARG A 43 4.61 6.21 -11.57
CA ARG A 43 5.08 7.60 -11.38
C ARG A 43 6.07 7.74 -10.23
N HIS A 44 5.95 6.90 -9.19
CA HIS A 44 6.78 6.97 -7.99
C HIS A 44 7.56 5.66 -7.76
N LEU A 45 7.76 4.84 -8.80
CA LEU A 45 8.45 3.55 -8.67
C LEU A 45 9.87 3.70 -8.09
N ASP A 46 10.64 4.68 -8.56
CA ASP A 46 12.02 4.88 -8.06
C ASP A 46 12.05 5.29 -6.59
N TRP A 47 11.10 6.14 -6.17
CA TRP A 47 10.93 6.49 -4.76
C TRP A 47 10.54 5.26 -3.93
N ALA A 48 9.61 4.44 -4.42
CA ALA A 48 9.15 3.23 -3.77
C ALA A 48 10.30 2.23 -3.55
N ILE A 49 11.12 1.99 -4.59
CA ILE A 49 12.30 1.12 -4.52
C ILE A 49 13.32 1.66 -3.51
N ASN A 50 13.61 2.96 -3.54
CA ASN A 50 14.58 3.56 -2.62
C ASN A 50 14.10 3.49 -1.17
N LEU A 51 12.84 3.82 -0.91
CA LEU A 51 12.24 3.74 0.43
C LEU A 51 12.29 2.29 0.96
N ALA A 52 11.90 1.32 0.14
CA ALA A 52 11.92 -0.09 0.50
C ALA A 52 13.34 -0.57 0.83
N LYS A 53 14.34 -0.15 0.05
CA LYS A 53 15.75 -0.48 0.29
C LYS A 53 16.27 0.12 1.59
N GLU A 54 16.00 1.41 1.83
CA GLU A 54 16.47 2.13 3.03
C GLU A 54 15.86 1.62 4.33
N ARG A 55 14.62 1.12 4.27
CA ARG A 55 13.83 0.71 5.43
C ARG A 55 13.61 -0.80 5.53
N ASN A 56 14.16 -1.58 4.59
CA ASN A 56 13.93 -3.01 4.46
C ASN A 56 12.42 -3.38 4.43
N ILE A 57 11.63 -2.63 3.67
CA ILE A 57 10.18 -2.85 3.55
C ILE A 57 9.92 -3.82 2.40
N PRO A 58 9.12 -4.89 2.59
CA PRO A 58 8.73 -5.77 1.51
C PRO A 58 7.88 -5.03 0.46
N ILE A 59 8.20 -5.27 -0.82
CA ILE A 59 7.44 -4.75 -1.97
C ILE A 59 6.54 -5.85 -2.53
N VAL A 60 5.25 -5.52 -2.65
CA VAL A 60 4.30 -6.26 -3.47
C VAL A 60 4.11 -5.50 -4.79
N ALA A 61 4.61 -6.08 -5.87
CA ALA A 61 4.41 -5.56 -7.22
C ALA A 61 3.09 -6.08 -7.77
N THR A 62 2.20 -5.15 -8.14
CA THR A 62 0.93 -5.49 -8.80
C THR A 62 1.00 -5.23 -10.30
N ALA A 63 0.09 -5.83 -11.07
CA ALA A 63 0.01 -5.64 -12.53
C ALA A 63 1.38 -5.87 -13.24
N HIS A 64 1.82 -4.92 -14.06
CA HIS A 64 3.07 -5.01 -14.83
C HIS A 64 4.31 -4.46 -14.08
N VAL A 65 4.16 -4.05 -12.81
CA VAL A 65 5.22 -3.39 -12.03
C VAL A 65 6.46 -4.26 -11.89
N ALA A 66 6.29 -5.57 -11.75
CA ALA A 66 7.42 -6.49 -11.60
C ALA A 66 8.36 -6.47 -12.82
N GLY A 67 7.82 -6.25 -14.03
CA GLY A 67 8.63 -6.06 -15.24
C GLY A 67 9.48 -4.80 -15.15
N ALA A 68 8.85 -3.66 -14.81
CA ALA A 68 9.53 -2.38 -14.65
C ALA A 68 10.59 -2.40 -13.54
N MET A 69 10.37 -3.14 -12.45
CA MET A 69 11.38 -3.36 -11.42
C MET A 69 12.58 -4.17 -11.94
N ARG A 70 12.33 -5.23 -12.71
CA ARG A 70 13.39 -6.08 -13.28
C ARG A 70 14.28 -5.32 -14.25
N GLU A 71 13.72 -4.42 -15.06
CA GLU A 71 14.49 -3.52 -15.94
C GLU A 71 15.45 -2.61 -15.16
N LYS A 72 15.09 -2.29 -13.91
CA LYS A 72 15.92 -1.53 -12.96
C LYS A 72 16.85 -2.42 -12.11
N GLY A 73 16.90 -3.73 -12.37
CA GLY A 73 17.75 -4.67 -11.64
C GLY A 73 17.25 -5.03 -10.23
N VAL A 74 15.98 -4.76 -9.92
CA VAL A 74 15.37 -5.05 -8.61
C VAL A 74 14.25 -6.08 -8.78
N ARG A 75 14.05 -6.94 -7.78
CA ARG A 75 12.92 -7.88 -7.75
C ARG A 75 11.99 -7.52 -6.58
N PRO A 76 10.66 -7.54 -6.78
CA PRO A 76 9.73 -7.44 -5.66
C PRO A 76 9.77 -8.72 -4.80
N ASP A 77 9.34 -8.61 -3.56
CA ASP A 77 9.21 -9.75 -2.65
C ASP A 77 8.05 -10.68 -3.07
N ARG A 78 6.98 -10.10 -3.61
CA ARG A 78 5.85 -10.85 -4.20
C ARG A 78 5.31 -10.14 -5.44
N GLU A 79 4.90 -10.96 -6.41
CA GLU A 79 4.14 -10.55 -7.58
C GLU A 79 2.72 -11.08 -7.40
N MET A 80 1.73 -10.20 -7.20
CA MET A 80 0.32 -10.60 -7.02
C MET A 80 -0.65 -9.46 -7.34
N GLY A 81 -1.93 -9.80 -7.52
CA GLY A 81 -2.95 -8.80 -7.83
C GLY A 81 -3.23 -7.85 -6.65
N ALA A 82 -3.57 -6.59 -6.93
CA ALA A 82 -3.93 -5.60 -5.90
C ALA A 82 -5.13 -6.07 -5.03
N ILE A 83 -6.10 -6.73 -5.65
CA ILE A 83 -7.26 -7.32 -4.96
C ILE A 83 -6.84 -8.49 -4.07
N GLU A 84 -5.90 -9.32 -4.53
CA GLU A 84 -5.39 -10.48 -3.80
C GLU A 84 -4.65 -10.05 -2.53
N ILE A 85 -3.68 -9.13 -2.66
CA ILE A 85 -2.96 -8.60 -1.48
C ILE A 85 -3.92 -7.93 -0.49
N THR A 86 -4.94 -7.21 -0.97
CA THR A 86 -5.96 -6.60 -0.10
C THR A 86 -6.73 -7.65 0.70
N ASN A 87 -7.08 -8.79 0.09
CA ASN A 87 -7.73 -9.88 0.79
C ASN A 87 -6.82 -10.55 1.81
N LEU A 88 -5.54 -10.73 1.48
CA LEU A 88 -4.54 -11.29 2.39
C LEU A 88 -4.29 -10.39 3.61
N LEU A 89 -4.25 -9.07 3.43
CA LEU A 89 -4.09 -8.09 4.52
C LEU A 89 -5.27 -8.07 5.51
N LYS A 90 -6.46 -8.49 5.08
CA LYS A 90 -7.63 -8.64 5.97
C LYS A 90 -7.52 -9.84 6.90
N SER A 91 -6.77 -10.88 6.53
CA SER A 91 -6.73 -12.15 7.25
C SER A 91 -5.64 -12.16 8.33
N LEU A 92 -6.00 -12.22 9.61
CA LEU A 92 -5.01 -12.31 10.70
C LEU A 92 -4.14 -13.57 10.63
N GLU A 93 -4.66 -14.65 10.03
CA GLU A 93 -3.95 -15.93 9.87
C GLU A 93 -2.91 -15.90 8.74
N TRP A 94 -2.88 -14.85 7.91
CA TRP A 94 -1.90 -14.76 6.83
C TRP A 94 -0.51 -14.45 7.38
N GLY A 95 0.47 -15.27 7.01
CA GLY A 95 1.87 -15.14 7.43
C GLY A 95 2.63 -13.92 6.88
N GLY A 96 1.98 -13.01 6.17
CA GLY A 96 2.61 -11.82 5.59
C GLY A 96 3.42 -12.10 4.32
N VAL A 97 3.95 -11.03 3.71
CA VAL A 97 4.64 -11.09 2.41
C VAL A 97 5.86 -12.04 2.45
N ARG A 98 6.63 -11.99 3.54
CA ARG A 98 7.86 -12.76 3.77
C ARG A 98 7.69 -13.97 4.70
N GLY A 99 6.48 -14.26 5.18
CA GLY A 99 6.28 -15.31 6.19
C GLY A 99 6.62 -14.87 7.63
N GLU A 100 6.79 -13.56 7.86
CA GLU A 100 7.21 -12.96 9.14
C GLU A 100 6.02 -12.51 10.01
N GLY A 101 4.80 -12.88 9.62
CA GLY A 101 3.55 -12.48 10.26
C GLY A 101 2.87 -11.29 9.59
N GLN A 102 1.66 -10.98 10.04
CA GLN A 102 0.80 -9.97 9.42
C GLN A 102 1.36 -8.54 9.57
N HIS A 103 1.04 -7.68 8.60
CA HIS A 103 1.47 -6.28 8.51
C HIS A 103 0.61 -5.34 9.37
N ASP A 104 1.26 -4.32 9.94
CA ASP A 104 0.62 -3.28 10.75
C ASP A 104 0.46 -1.95 10.00
N LEU A 105 1.15 -1.79 8.85
CA LEU A 105 1.05 -0.64 7.96
C LEU A 105 1.11 -1.08 6.49
N ALA A 106 0.11 -0.73 5.70
CA ALA A 106 0.13 -0.83 4.24
C ALA A 106 0.29 0.55 3.60
N ILE A 107 1.27 0.67 2.71
CA ILE A 107 1.56 1.90 1.96
C ILE A 107 1.22 1.62 0.49
N PHE A 108 0.22 2.29 -0.03
CA PHE A 108 -0.19 2.20 -1.43
C PHE A 108 0.48 3.34 -2.21
N THR A 109 1.03 3.02 -3.38
CA THR A 109 1.54 4.01 -4.32
C THR A 109 1.29 3.54 -5.74
N ASP A 110 1.06 4.49 -6.65
CA ASP A 110 0.86 4.22 -8.08
C ASP A 110 -0.31 3.27 -8.41
N VAL A 111 -1.25 3.05 -7.49
CA VAL A 111 -2.47 2.27 -7.77
C VAL A 111 -3.52 3.16 -8.42
N LEU A 112 -4.31 2.57 -9.33
CA LEU A 112 -5.45 3.26 -9.93
C LEU A 112 -6.40 3.74 -8.82
N TYR A 113 -6.64 5.05 -8.77
CA TYR A 113 -7.34 5.71 -7.66
C TYR A 113 -8.66 5.02 -7.28
N TYR A 114 -9.52 4.70 -8.25
CA TYR A 114 -10.83 4.12 -7.95
C TYR A 114 -10.71 2.70 -7.38
N LEU A 115 -9.71 1.93 -7.84
CA LEU A 115 -9.42 0.59 -7.33
C LEU A 115 -8.88 0.69 -5.91
N GLU A 116 -7.91 1.59 -5.68
CA GLU A 116 -7.34 1.88 -4.37
C GLU A 116 -8.42 2.29 -3.37
N ALA A 117 -9.35 3.17 -3.76
CA ALA A 117 -10.46 3.58 -2.91
C ALA A 117 -11.31 2.39 -2.45
N GLN A 118 -11.57 1.39 -3.30
CA GLN A 118 -12.30 0.18 -2.89
C GLN A 118 -11.48 -0.70 -1.95
N MET A 119 -10.18 -0.85 -2.21
CA MET A 119 -9.28 -1.62 -1.35
C MET A 119 -9.14 -1.00 0.04
N LEU A 120 -8.93 0.31 0.10
CA LEU A 120 -8.88 1.06 1.37
C LEU A 120 -10.21 1.00 2.12
N SER A 121 -11.35 1.01 1.41
CA SER A 121 -12.66 0.80 2.04
C SER A 121 -12.76 -0.59 2.67
N ALA A 122 -12.31 -1.63 1.97
CA ALA A 122 -12.30 -3.00 2.50
C ALA A 122 -11.40 -3.12 3.75
N LEU A 123 -10.20 -2.55 3.73
CA LEU A 123 -9.29 -2.56 4.88
C LEU A 123 -9.84 -1.75 6.05
N LYS A 124 -10.39 -0.56 5.79
CA LYS A 124 -11.01 0.30 6.81
C LYS A 124 -12.09 -0.42 7.63
N HIS A 125 -12.89 -1.28 6.98
CA HIS A 125 -14.01 -1.96 7.63
C HIS A 125 -13.70 -3.36 8.15
N PHE A 126 -12.76 -4.08 7.52
CA PHE A 126 -12.54 -5.50 7.79
C PHE A 126 -11.11 -5.83 8.26
N ALA A 127 -10.24 -4.84 8.42
CA ALA A 127 -8.86 -5.03 8.88
C ALA A 127 -8.47 -3.96 9.94
N PRO A 128 -9.09 -3.94 11.13
CA PRO A 128 -8.82 -2.92 12.15
C PRO A 128 -7.39 -2.96 12.70
N HIS A 129 -6.67 -4.08 12.49
CA HIS A 129 -5.28 -4.26 12.90
C HIS A 129 -4.26 -3.53 12.01
N ILE A 130 -4.64 -3.14 10.78
CA ILE A 130 -3.71 -2.53 9.83
C ILE A 130 -4.03 -1.05 9.60
N LYS A 131 -2.98 -0.22 9.56
CA LYS A 131 -3.08 1.19 9.15
C LYS A 131 -2.76 1.31 7.67
N THR A 132 -3.30 2.33 7.00
CA THR A 132 -3.09 2.54 5.56
C THR A 132 -2.61 3.96 5.25
N ILE A 133 -1.68 4.09 4.30
CA ILE A 133 -1.20 5.36 3.71
C ILE A 133 -1.33 5.27 2.19
N SER A 134 -1.71 6.38 1.57
CA SER A 134 -2.09 6.55 0.16
C SER A 134 -1.66 7.96 -0.29
#